data_AF-A0A374TF29-F1
#
_entry.id   AF-A0A374TF29-F1
#
_cell.length_a   1.000
_cell.length_b   1.000
_cell.length_c   1.000
_cell.angle_alpha   90.00
_cell.angle_beta   90.00
_cell.angle_gamma   90.00
#
_symmetry.space_group_name_H-M   'P 1'
#
loop_
_entity.id
_entity.type
_entity.pdbx_description
1 polymer ?
#
loop_
_entity_poly.entity_id
_entity_poly.type
_entity_poly.pdbx_seq_one_letter_code
_entity_poly.pdbx_strand_id
1 'polypeptide(L)' 'MIQNKLFRDCLAAIPAEQKAEFDLSFGIAERISEILKAKGLTQKDFARLLNKRDSEISKWLTGRRMQR' A
#
# COMPACT_ATOMS: atom_id res chain seq x y z
N MET A 1 16.50 -14.35 -2.84
CA MET A 1 16.15 -14.05 -4.25
C MET A 1 15.26 -15.15 -4.78
N ILE A 2 14.10 -14.81 -5.35
CA ILE A 2 13.14 -15.80 -5.87
C ILE A 2 13.73 -16.46 -7.12
N GLN A 3 13.99 -17.77 -7.03
CA GLN A 3 14.64 -18.61 -8.07
C GLN A 3 13.64 -19.22 -9.07
N ASN A 4 12.33 -18.95 -8.91
CA ASN A 4 11.30 -19.58 -9.72
C ASN A 4 11.11 -18.83 -11.05
N LYS A 5 11.43 -19.49 -12.18
CA LYS A 5 11.30 -18.94 -13.54
C LYS A 5 9.86 -18.53 -13.88
N LEU A 6 8.88 -19.37 -13.53
CA LEU A 6 7.45 -19.09 -13.77
C LEU A 6 7.03 -17.78 -13.08
N PHE A 7 7.47 -17.56 -11.84
CA PHE A 7 7.18 -16.33 -11.11
C PHE A 7 7.74 -15.07 -11.81
N ARG A 8 8.96 -15.13 -12.36
CA ARG A 8 9.55 -14.01 -13.09
C ARG A 8 8.83 -13.74 -14.42
N ASP A 9 8.47 -14.79 -15.13
CA ASP A 9 7.72 -14.68 -16.39
C ASP A 9 6.34 -14.04 -16.14
N CYS A 10 5.67 -14.41 -15.04
CA CYS A 10 4.43 -13.76 -14.61
C CYS A 10 4.62 -12.28 -14.26
N LEU A 11 5.70 -11.92 -13.54
CA LEU A 11 5.99 -10.52 -13.22
C LEU A 11 6.30 -9.68 -14.47
N ALA A 12 7.03 -10.25 -15.43
CA ALA A 12 7.36 -9.59 -16.69
C ALA A 12 6.13 -9.38 -17.59
N ALA A 13 5.08 -10.19 -17.42
CA ALA A 13 3.81 -10.04 -18.14
C ALA A 13 2.92 -8.91 -17.59
N ILE A 14 3.26 -8.30 -16.45
CA ILE A 14 2.51 -7.19 -15.88
C ILE A 14 2.76 -5.92 -16.71
N PRO A 15 1.72 -5.23 -17.22
CA PRO A 15 1.89 -3.98 -17.95
C PRO A 15 2.60 -2.91 -17.10
N ALA A 16 3.50 -2.16 -17.73
CA ALA A 16 4.31 -1.14 -17.05
C ALA A 16 3.46 -0.09 -16.33
N GLU A 17 2.32 0.30 -16.90
CA GLU A 17 1.36 1.23 -16.30
C GLU A 17 0.79 0.70 -14.97
N GLN A 18 0.35 -0.57 -14.96
CA GLN A 18 -0.17 -1.20 -13.74
C GLN A 18 0.92 -1.31 -12.69
N LYS A 19 2.14 -1.68 -13.09
CA LYS A 19 3.28 -1.73 -12.18
C LYS A 19 3.58 -0.37 -11.56
N ALA A 20 3.57 0.70 -12.36
CA ALA A 20 3.80 2.06 -11.88
C ALA A 20 2.71 2.54 -10.91
N GLU A 21 1.44 2.22 -11.18
CA GLU A 21 0.32 2.53 -10.27
C GLU A 21 0.46 1.81 -8.92
N PHE A 22 0.82 0.52 -8.95
CA PHE A 22 1.08 -0.24 -7.73
C PHE A 22 2.28 0.31 -6.97
N ASP A 23 3.41 0.54 -7.64
CA ASP A 23 4.63 1.08 -7.04
C ASP A 23 4.34 2.43 -6.34
N LEU A 24 3.54 3.31 -6.96
CA LEU A 24 3.10 4.57 -6.37
C LEU A 24 2.21 4.36 -5.13
N SER A 25 1.18 3.51 -5.25
CA SER A 25 0.21 3.26 -4.18
C SER A 25 0.88 2.62 -2.95
N PHE A 26 1.77 1.66 -3.17
CA PHE A 26 2.57 1.05 -2.12
C PHE A 26 3.57 2.02 -1.50
N GLY A 27 4.23 2.85 -2.31
CA GLY A 27 5.15 3.88 -1.80
C GLY A 27 4.46 4.88 -0.87
N ILE A 28 3.24 5.29 -1.19
CA ILE A 28 2.43 6.16 -0.31
C ILE A 28 2.07 5.43 1.00
N ALA A 29 1.60 4.18 0.91
CA ALA A 29 1.24 3.38 2.07
C ALA A 29 2.44 3.15 3.01
N GLU A 30 3.61 2.85 2.45
CA GLU A 30 4.86 2.70 3.19
C GLU A 30 5.24 3.99 3.89
N ARG A 31 5.18 5.13 3.18
CA ARG A 31 5.49 6.44 3.76
C ARG A 31 4.58 6.80 4.92
N ILE A 32 3.27 6.52 4.80
CA ILE A 32 2.32 6.72 5.91
C ILE A 32 2.71 5.83 7.09
N SER A 33 3.01 4.54 6.85
CA SER A 33 3.41 3.58 7.88
C SER A 33 4.67 4.04 8.64
N GLU A 34 5.68 4.55 7.92
CA GLU A 34 6.89 5.14 8.52
C GLU A 34 6.56 6.32 9.44
N ILE A 35 5.73 7.26 8.97
CA ILE A 35 5.35 8.46 9.74
C ILE A 35 4.57 8.06 10.99
N LEU A 36 3.64 7.09 10.89
CA LEU A 36 2.89 6.60 12.04
C LEU A 36 3.81 5.97 13.08
N LYS A 37 4.75 5.11 12.65
CA LYS A 37 5.77 4.53 13.55
C LYS A 37 6.62 5.60 14.22
N ALA A 38 7.11 6.58 13.46
CA ALA A 38 7.93 7.67 13.99
C ALA A 38 7.17 8.51 15.04
N LYS A 39 5.85 8.62 14.91
CA LYS A 39 4.98 9.33 15.85
C LYS A 39 4.42 8.46 16.98
N GLY A 40 4.71 7.16 17.00
CA GLY A 40 4.11 6.21 17.95
C GLY A 40 2.60 6.06 17.80
N LEU A 41 2.05 6.37 16.61
CA LEU A 41 0.62 6.31 16.33
C LEU A 41 0.25 4.96 15.72
N THR A 42 -0.89 4.42 16.14
CA THR A 42 -1.46 3.24 15.48
C THR A 42 -2.31 3.66 14.28
N GLN A 43 -2.61 2.69 13.41
CA GLN A 43 -3.57 2.87 12.33
C GLN A 43 -4.95 3.34 12.83
N LYS A 44 -5.38 2.85 14.00
CA LYS A 44 -6.65 3.25 14.62
C LYS A 44 -6.61 4.71 15.05
N ASP A 45 -5.49 5.15 15.61
CA ASP A 45 -5.32 6.57 15.98
C ASP A 45 -5.32 7.45 14.74
N PHE A 46 -4.68 7.00 13.66
CA PHE A 46 -4.73 7.69 12.37
C PHE A 46 -6.16 7.80 11.80
N ALA A 47 -6.95 6.73 11.89
CA ALA A 47 -8.36 6.74 11.48
C ALA A 47 -9.19 7.75 12.28
N ARG A 48 -9.01 7.78 13.61
CA ARG A 48 -9.67 8.77 14.49
C ARG A 48 -9.25 10.19 14.17
N LEU A 49 -7.95 10.44 13.97
CA LEU A 49 -7.41 11.76 13.63
C LEU A 49 -7.96 12.31 12.31
N LEU A 50 -8.22 11.43 11.34
CA LEU A 50 -8.79 11.80 10.05
C LEU A 50 -10.32 11.76 10.00
N ASN A 51 -10.97 11.36 11.10
CA ASN A 51 -12.41 11.11 11.16
C ASN A 51 -12.88 10.16 10.04
N LYS A 52 -12.15 9.05 9.85
CA LYS A 52 -12.43 8.00 8.87
C LYS A 52 -12.65 6.66 9.55
N ARG A 53 -13.31 5.73 8.85
CA ARG A 53 -13.44 4.35 9.36
C ARG A 53 -12.11 3.62 9.30
N ASP A 54 -11.84 2.79 10.29
CA ASP A 54 -10.65 1.91 10.33
C ASP A 54 -10.51 1.08 9.04
N SER A 55 -11.63 0.65 8.45
CA SER A 55 -11.67 -0.12 7.21
C SER A 55 -11.24 0.69 5.98
N GLU A 56 -11.46 2.00 5.95
CA GLU A 56 -10.99 2.89 4.89
C GLU A 56 -9.47 3.03 4.97
N ILE A 57 -8.95 3.36 6.15
CA ILE A 57 -7.51 3.45 6.37
C ILE A 57 -6.80 2.11 6.09
N SER A 58 -7.47 0.98 6.38
CA SER A 58 -6.95 -0.36 6.05
C SER A 58 -6.86 -0.64 4.57
N LYS A 59 -7.80 -0.13 3.76
CA LYS A 59 -7.71 -0.21 2.30
C LYS A 59 -6.53 0.62 1.80
N TRP A 60 -6.36 1.82 2.35
CA TRP A 60 -5.29 2.74 1.96
C TRP A 60 -3.90 2.14 2.19
N LEU A 61 -3.67 1.57 3.38
CA LEU A 61 -2.37 0.99 3.73
C LEU A 61 -2.07 -0.36 3.06
N THR A 62 -3.04 -0.97 2.39
CA THR A 62 -2.85 -2.25 1.68
C THR A 62 -2.61 -2.07 0.18
N GLY A 63 -2.47 -0.82 -0.29
CA GLY A 63 -2.32 -0.51 -1.72
C GLY A 63 -3.53 -0.91 -2.57
N ARG A 64 -4.65 -1.27 -1.92
CA ARG A 64 -5.90 -1.61 -2.61
C ARG A 64 -6.58 -0.31 -3.02
N ARG A 65 -7.02 -0.28 -4.29
CA ARG A 65 -7.70 0.86 -4.92
C ARG A 65 -8.59 1.60 -3.92
N MET A 66 -8.29 2.88 -3.73
CA MET A 66 -9.21 3.83 -3.10
C MET A 66 -10.32 4.13 -4.10
N GLN A 67 -11.20 3.15 -4.32
CA GLN A 67 -12.40 3.40 -5.11
C GLN A 67 -13.28 4.36 -4.29
N ARG A 68 -13.55 5.54 -4.87
CA ARG A 68 -14.63 6.43 -4.41
C ARG A 68 -15.98 5.74 -4.53
#